data_AF-A0A8J5JV84-F1
#
_entry.id   AF-A0A8J5JV84-F1
#
_cell.length_a   1.000
_cell.length_b   1.000
_cell.length_c   1.000
_cell.angle_alpha   90.00
_cell.angle_beta   90.00
_cell.angle_gamma   90.00
#
_symmetry.space_group_name_H-M   'P 1'
#
loop_
_entity.id
_entity.type
_entity.pdbx_description
1 polymer ?
#
loop_
_entity_poly.entity_id
_entity_poly.type
_entity_poly.pdbx_seq_one_letter_code
_entity_poly.pdbx_strand_id
1 'polypeptide(L)'
;YSCVIVKDGKWGAPKRTEDGSDGGWDGLVGDILAGKGDVIVAPLDHTLKRSTVVDFCFSFAMLGYKMVIRRPSSQAYTWTSYTREFDSVVWPVVLLFLVGAAFLFYLTGFSPSEVAHFTLGDAFLMTFGSLCNQSTYLKVNSGAARVVMIIIYITNTLFFVHYTCFLISNLTVSSESPPFRNLQGALDDGSYYMGYMKSSSIDAAFQFAPSGIYHKAWQEMVEPIHHTLSPNDALGIQRALEDRYVQMIDETHFLSTYGHNCDLLMLSPTYLKVPTTFAVPKGSPLRRIIDY
;
A
#
# COMPACT_ATOMS: atom_id res chain seq x y z
N TYR A 1 -29.48 -20.72 -27.49
CA TYR A 1 -29.29 -20.82 -26.04
C TYR A 1 -30.09 -19.70 -25.37
N SER A 2 -30.37 -19.80 -24.07
CA SER A 2 -30.99 -18.73 -23.28
C SER A 2 -30.09 -18.46 -22.08
N CYS A 3 -29.83 -17.18 -21.77
CA CYS A 3 -29.02 -16.78 -20.64
C CYS A 3 -29.91 -16.52 -19.43
N VAL A 4 -29.66 -17.23 -18.33
CA VAL A 4 -30.38 -17.06 -17.07
C VAL A 4 -29.41 -16.55 -16.03
N ILE A 5 -29.82 -15.48 -15.33
CA ILE A 5 -29.04 -14.91 -14.23
C ILE A 5 -29.41 -15.64 -12.94
N VAL A 6 -28.40 -15.96 -12.13
CA VAL A 6 -28.58 -16.60 -10.81
C VAL A 6 -29.42 -15.70 -9.89
N LYS A 7 -30.41 -16.28 -9.20
CA LYS A 7 -31.37 -15.49 -8.40
C LYS A 7 -30.77 -14.90 -7.13
N ASP A 8 -29.83 -15.60 -6.50
CA ASP A 8 -29.22 -15.18 -5.23
C ASP A 8 -27.96 -14.33 -5.40
N GLY A 9 -27.50 -14.12 -6.64
CA GLY A 9 -26.31 -13.33 -6.96
C GLY A 9 -24.99 -13.98 -6.54
N LYS A 10 -24.96 -15.26 -6.16
CA LYS A 10 -23.78 -15.91 -5.58
C LYS A 10 -23.07 -16.83 -6.56
N TRP A 11 -21.76 -16.99 -6.35
CA TRP A 11 -20.93 -17.92 -7.13
C TRP A 11 -21.20 -19.38 -6.82
N GLY A 12 -21.48 -19.69 -5.57
CA GLY A 12 -21.77 -21.03 -5.10
C GLY A 12 -20.68 -21.57 -4.18
N ALA A 13 -21.06 -21.72 -2.92
CA ALA A 13 -20.29 -22.26 -1.83
C ALA A 13 -21.09 -23.39 -1.15
N PRO A 14 -20.40 -24.34 -0.50
CA PRO A 14 -21.08 -25.36 0.28
C PRO A 14 -21.79 -24.71 1.47
N LYS A 15 -23.08 -24.99 1.65
CA LYS A 15 -23.81 -24.57 2.84
C LYS A 15 -23.42 -25.45 4.02
N ARG A 16 -23.09 -24.81 5.14
CA ARG A 16 -22.85 -25.51 6.40
C ARG A 16 -24.14 -25.54 7.20
N THR A 17 -24.73 -26.72 7.41
CA THR A 17 -25.80 -26.92 8.39
C THR A 17 -25.20 -27.01 9.80
N GLU A 18 -25.95 -26.55 10.81
CA GLU A 18 -25.51 -26.56 12.22
C GLU A 18 -25.17 -27.98 12.72
N ASP A 19 -25.76 -29.01 12.10
CA ASP A 19 -25.53 -30.43 12.40
C ASP A 19 -24.31 -31.06 11.69
N GLY A 20 -23.51 -30.27 10.95
CA GLY A 20 -22.29 -30.78 10.28
C GLY A 20 -22.52 -31.69 9.07
N SER A 21 -23.76 -31.82 8.60
CA SER A 21 -24.11 -32.48 7.33
C SER A 21 -23.82 -31.57 6.12
N ASP A 22 -23.64 -32.15 4.93
CA ASP A 22 -23.50 -31.38 3.70
C ASP A 22 -24.86 -30.72 3.33
N GLY A 23 -25.01 -29.43 3.65
CA GLY A 23 -26.24 -28.65 3.47
C GLY A 23 -26.57 -28.27 2.01
N GLY A 24 -25.97 -28.95 1.04
CA GLY A 24 -26.07 -28.62 -0.39
C GLY A 24 -25.24 -27.40 -0.80
N TRP A 25 -25.48 -26.89 -2.01
CA TRP A 25 -24.76 -25.77 -2.62
C TRP A 25 -25.68 -24.58 -2.86
N ASP A 26 -25.18 -23.36 -2.71
CA ASP A 26 -25.86 -22.12 -3.14
C ASP A 26 -25.32 -21.62 -4.51
N GLY A 27 -25.83 -20.49 -4.98
CA GLY A 27 -25.30 -19.80 -6.16
C GLY A 27 -25.41 -20.56 -7.48
N LEU A 28 -24.54 -20.18 -8.42
CA LEU A 28 -24.43 -20.82 -9.74
C LEU A 28 -24.23 -22.34 -9.63
N VAL A 29 -23.40 -22.78 -8.68
CA VAL A 29 -23.15 -24.22 -8.45
C VAL A 29 -24.41 -24.93 -7.97
N GLY A 30 -25.18 -24.33 -7.06
CA GLY A 30 -26.46 -24.90 -6.61
C GLY A 30 -27.50 -24.97 -7.72
N ASP A 31 -27.60 -23.93 -8.56
CA ASP A 31 -28.57 -23.88 -9.65
C ASP A 31 -28.28 -24.92 -10.76
N ILE A 32 -26.99 -25.16 -11.09
CA ILE A 32 -26.64 -26.20 -12.07
C ILE A 32 -26.87 -27.62 -11.52
N LEU A 33 -26.63 -27.84 -10.22
CA LEU A 33 -26.93 -29.11 -9.56
C LEU A 33 -28.43 -29.38 -9.45
N ALA A 34 -29.24 -28.33 -9.33
CA ALA A 34 -30.70 -28.42 -9.34
C ALA A 34 -31.31 -28.58 -10.75
N GLY A 35 -30.48 -28.70 -11.80
CA GLY A 35 -30.94 -28.85 -13.17
C GLY A 35 -31.60 -27.60 -13.77
N LYS A 36 -31.32 -26.41 -13.21
CA LYS A 36 -31.89 -25.14 -13.71
C LYS A 36 -31.09 -24.53 -14.88
N GLY A 37 -29.94 -25.12 -15.22
CA GLY A 37 -29.11 -24.69 -16.34
C GLY A 37 -28.17 -25.79 -16.79
N ASP A 38 -27.73 -25.70 -18.05
CA ASP A 38 -26.90 -26.73 -18.70
C ASP A 38 -25.40 -26.43 -18.63
N VAL A 39 -25.02 -25.16 -18.58
CA VAL A 39 -23.63 -24.66 -18.57
C VAL A 39 -23.55 -23.38 -17.74
N ILE A 40 -22.53 -23.26 -16.90
CA ILE A 40 -22.14 -22.00 -16.24
C ILE A 40 -21.16 -21.28 -17.15
N VAL A 41 -21.65 -20.22 -17.81
CA VAL A 41 -20.85 -19.31 -18.62
C VAL A 41 -20.57 -18.06 -17.79
N ALA A 42 -19.66 -18.19 -16.83
CA ALA A 42 -19.22 -17.13 -15.94
C ALA A 42 -17.75 -17.38 -15.54
N PRO A 43 -17.00 -16.36 -15.09
CA PRO A 43 -15.63 -16.55 -14.62
C PRO A 43 -15.63 -17.26 -13.25
N LEU A 44 -15.87 -18.57 -13.26
CA LEU A 44 -15.96 -19.39 -12.06
C LEU A 44 -14.58 -19.95 -11.68
N ASP A 45 -14.20 -19.78 -10.41
CA ASP A 45 -12.92 -20.32 -9.93
C ASP A 45 -12.95 -21.84 -9.80
N HIS A 46 -11.92 -22.46 -10.38
CA HIS A 46 -11.64 -23.87 -10.25
C HIS A 46 -11.12 -24.19 -8.84
N THR A 47 -12.01 -24.68 -7.98
CA THR A 47 -11.66 -25.11 -6.61
C THR A 47 -11.89 -26.60 -6.43
N LEU A 48 -11.10 -27.22 -5.55
CA LEU A 48 -11.20 -28.66 -5.28
C LEU A 48 -12.62 -29.06 -4.86
N LYS A 49 -13.26 -28.28 -3.98
CA LYS A 49 -14.62 -28.58 -3.52
C LYS A 49 -15.66 -28.47 -4.64
N ARG A 50 -15.53 -27.49 -5.55
CA ARG A 50 -16.45 -27.40 -6.70
C ARG A 50 -16.22 -28.55 -7.70
N SER A 51 -14.97 -28.99 -7.88
CA SER A 51 -14.64 -30.08 -8.82
C SER A 51 -15.22 -31.45 -8.45
N THR A 52 -15.67 -31.63 -7.20
CA THR A 52 -16.36 -32.87 -6.79
C THR A 52 -17.81 -32.92 -7.28
N VAL A 53 -18.45 -31.75 -7.50
CA VAL A 53 -19.87 -31.64 -7.84
C VAL A 53 -20.13 -31.18 -9.27
N VAL A 54 -19.21 -30.44 -9.88
CA VAL A 54 -19.29 -30.01 -11.28
C VAL A 54 -18.02 -30.41 -12.04
N ASP A 55 -18.13 -30.54 -13.35
CA ASP A 55 -16.98 -30.70 -14.23
C ASP A 55 -16.60 -29.36 -14.84
N PHE A 56 -15.32 -29.02 -14.77
CA PHE A 56 -14.78 -27.79 -15.33
C PHE A 56 -14.24 -28.02 -16.75
N CYS A 57 -14.45 -27.01 -17.59
CA CYS A 57 -13.88 -26.90 -18.92
C CYS A 57 -12.44 -26.35 -18.85
N PHE A 58 -11.77 -26.29 -20.01
CA PHE A 58 -10.44 -25.69 -20.14
C PHE A 58 -10.39 -24.26 -19.57
N SER A 59 -9.30 -23.97 -18.86
CA SER A 59 -9.11 -22.66 -18.22
C SER A 59 -8.72 -21.60 -19.23
N PHE A 60 -9.50 -20.53 -19.32
CA PHE A 60 -9.19 -19.42 -20.22
C PHE A 60 -8.33 -18.33 -19.56
N ALA A 61 -8.31 -18.25 -18.22
CA ALA A 61 -7.49 -17.30 -17.48
C ALA A 61 -6.99 -17.89 -16.17
N MET A 62 -5.88 -17.36 -15.64
CA MET A 62 -5.46 -17.58 -14.26
C MET A 62 -5.64 -16.25 -13.52
N LEU A 63 -6.64 -16.21 -12.65
CA LEU A 63 -7.00 -15.03 -11.88
C LEU A 63 -6.43 -15.13 -10.46
N GLY A 64 -6.37 -13.99 -9.77
CA GLY A 64 -5.80 -13.93 -8.44
C GLY A 64 -6.32 -12.72 -7.68
N TYR A 65 -6.40 -12.88 -6.37
CA TYR A 65 -7.02 -11.91 -5.48
C TYR A 65 -5.98 -10.99 -4.88
N LYS A 66 -6.29 -9.70 -4.82
CA LYS A 66 -5.44 -8.70 -4.19
C LYS A 66 -6.23 -7.95 -3.12
N MET A 67 -5.48 -7.45 -2.14
CA MET A 67 -6.02 -6.58 -1.10
C MET A 67 -6.15 -5.17 -1.65
N VAL A 68 -7.29 -4.55 -1.42
CA VAL A 68 -7.58 -3.17 -1.78
C VAL A 68 -7.94 -2.42 -0.51
N ILE A 69 -7.30 -1.27 -0.33
CA ILE A 69 -7.57 -0.34 0.75
C ILE A 69 -7.86 1.04 0.18
N ARG A 70 -8.43 1.94 0.99
CA ARG A 70 -8.35 3.37 0.70
C ARG A 70 -6.88 3.77 0.56
N ARG A 71 -6.56 4.49 -0.51
CA ARG A 71 -5.26 5.09 -0.68
C ARG A 71 -4.99 5.99 0.52
N PRO A 72 -3.88 5.77 1.26
CA PRO A 72 -3.54 6.66 2.35
C PRO A 72 -3.41 8.08 1.76
N SER A 73 -4.11 9.05 2.34
CA SER A 73 -3.89 10.44 1.95
C SER A 73 -2.41 10.74 2.13
N SER A 74 -1.75 11.23 1.09
CA SER A 74 -0.40 11.79 1.23
C SER A 74 -0.43 12.74 2.42
N GLN A 75 0.54 12.54 3.32
CA GLN A 75 0.63 13.17 4.64
C GLN A 75 -0.02 14.54 4.65
N ALA A 76 -1.02 14.72 5.52
CA ALA A 76 -1.51 16.04 5.88
C ALA A 76 -0.29 16.94 6.08
N TYR A 77 -0.23 18.05 5.33
CA TYR A 77 0.85 19.03 5.34
C TYR A 77 1.24 19.36 6.78
N THR A 78 2.21 18.61 7.31
CA THR A 78 2.70 18.81 8.67
C THR A 78 4.00 19.56 8.50
N TRP A 79 4.19 20.64 9.26
CA TRP A 79 5.43 21.43 9.24
C TRP A 79 6.70 20.57 9.43
N THR A 80 6.56 19.37 9.97
CA THR A 80 7.61 18.36 10.12
C THR A 80 8.10 17.76 8.80
N SER A 81 7.36 17.87 7.69
CA SER A 81 7.79 17.39 6.37
C SER A 81 9.08 18.07 5.91
N TYR A 82 9.24 19.38 6.16
CA TYR A 82 10.44 20.14 5.76
C TYR A 82 11.72 19.72 6.52
N THR A 83 11.56 19.16 7.72
CA THR A 83 12.69 18.68 8.56
C THR A 83 12.93 17.19 8.41
N ARG A 84 11.96 16.43 7.91
CA ARG A 84 12.02 14.98 7.70
C ARG A 84 13.00 14.58 6.58
N GLU A 85 13.33 15.54 5.74
CA GLU A 85 14.30 15.39 4.65
C GLU A 85 15.68 14.92 5.12
N PHE A 86 16.11 15.39 6.29
CA PHE A 86 17.33 14.91 6.92
C PHE A 86 17.00 14.07 8.14
N ASP A 87 17.87 13.09 8.43
CA ASP A 87 17.79 12.35 9.68
C ASP A 87 17.92 13.32 10.86
N SER A 88 17.19 13.02 11.93
CA SER A 88 17.23 13.69 13.22
C SER A 88 18.65 13.94 13.73
N VAL A 89 19.61 13.07 13.39
CA VAL A 89 21.03 13.16 13.76
C VAL A 89 21.78 14.26 13.01
N VAL A 90 21.34 14.65 11.81
CA VAL A 90 22.04 15.65 10.98
C VAL A 90 21.91 17.06 11.58
N TRP A 91 20.75 17.40 12.12
CA TRP A 91 20.48 18.72 12.70
C TRP A 91 21.45 19.14 13.82
N PRO A 92 21.72 18.31 14.85
CA PRO A 92 22.73 18.65 15.86
C PRO A 92 24.15 18.71 15.29
N VAL A 93 24.48 17.93 14.25
CA VAL A 93 25.78 18.00 13.58
C VAL A 93 25.95 19.33 12.84
N VAL A 94 24.91 19.80 12.15
CA VAL A 94 24.91 21.12 11.49
C VAL A 94 25.06 22.24 12.52
N LEU A 95 24.35 22.18 13.64
CA LEU A 95 24.49 23.15 14.72
C LEU A 95 25.92 23.18 15.29
N LEU A 96 26.51 22.01 15.55
CA LEU A 96 27.88 21.90 16.03
C LEU A 96 28.89 22.45 15.01
N PHE A 97 28.68 22.17 13.72
CA PHE A 97 29.49 22.72 12.65
C PHE A 97 29.42 24.26 12.61
N LEU A 98 28.21 24.86 12.72
CA LEU A 98 28.04 26.31 12.72
C LEU A 98 28.74 26.98 13.90
N VAL A 99 28.60 26.41 15.10
CA VAL A 99 29.28 26.93 16.31
C VAL A 99 30.80 26.80 16.18
N GLY A 100 31.29 25.66 15.68
CA GLY A 100 32.71 25.43 15.43
C GLY A 100 33.30 26.38 14.38
N ALA A 101 32.59 26.59 13.27
CA ALA A 101 32.98 27.51 12.21
C ALA A 101 32.99 28.97 12.69
N ALA A 102 31.99 29.39 13.47
CA ALA A 102 31.95 30.72 14.09
C ALA A 102 33.12 30.91 15.06
N PHE A 103 33.44 29.91 15.87
CA PHE A 103 34.58 29.96 16.78
C PHE A 103 35.92 30.03 16.03
N LEU A 104 36.09 29.23 14.98
CA LEU A 104 37.27 29.27 14.11
C LEU A 104 37.43 30.65 13.46
N PHE A 105 36.36 31.25 12.95
CA PHE A 105 36.40 32.60 12.40
C PHE A 105 36.75 33.65 13.45
N TYR A 106 36.16 33.56 14.65
CA TYR A 106 36.50 34.43 15.78
C TYR A 106 38.00 34.38 16.12
N LEU A 107 38.61 33.19 16.12
CA LEU A 107 40.06 33.04 16.36
C LEU A 107 40.92 33.77 15.33
N THR A 108 40.45 33.92 14.09
CA THR A 108 41.20 34.66 13.05
C THR A 108 41.32 36.16 13.36
N GLY A 109 40.45 36.71 14.22
CA GLY A 109 40.53 38.09 14.69
C GLY A 109 41.71 38.38 15.61
N PHE A 110 42.37 37.36 16.17
CA PHE A 110 43.61 37.52 16.94
C PHE A 110 44.87 37.51 16.06
N SER A 111 44.73 37.39 14.74
CA SER A 111 45.84 37.47 13.81
C SER A 111 46.47 38.88 13.86
N PRO A 112 47.80 39.02 13.98
CA PRO A 112 48.46 40.34 14.03
C PRO A 112 48.20 41.21 12.79
N SER A 113 47.82 40.60 11.68
CA SER A 113 47.49 41.26 10.41
C SER A 113 46.05 41.79 10.35
N GLU A 114 45.21 41.50 11.34
CA GLU A 114 43.82 41.93 11.36
C GLU A 114 43.65 43.21 12.19
N VAL A 115 43.10 44.24 11.55
CA VAL A 115 42.87 45.56 12.17
C VAL A 115 41.46 45.67 12.76
N ALA A 116 40.55 44.78 12.35
CA ALA A 116 39.16 44.75 12.81
C ALA A 116 39.00 43.81 14.01
N HIS A 117 38.32 44.28 15.06
CA HIS A 117 37.94 43.44 16.19
C HIS A 117 36.62 42.74 15.88
N PHE A 118 36.67 41.43 15.65
CA PHE A 118 35.46 40.61 15.48
C PHE A 118 34.90 40.22 16.85
N THR A 119 33.63 40.52 17.12
CA THR A 119 32.96 39.95 18.29
C THR A 119 32.50 38.52 18.00
N LEU A 120 32.25 37.73 19.04
CA LEU A 120 31.69 36.39 18.87
C LEU A 120 30.30 36.41 18.23
N GLY A 121 29.52 37.47 18.48
CA GLY A 121 28.23 37.70 17.82
C GLY A 121 28.36 37.96 16.32
N ASP A 122 29.34 38.78 15.92
CA ASP A 122 29.64 39.05 14.50
C ASP A 122 30.06 37.78 13.75
N ALA A 123 30.89 36.94 14.39
CA ALA A 123 31.32 35.66 13.83
C ALA A 123 30.15 34.67 13.67
N PHE A 124 29.24 34.62 14.65
CA PHE A 124 28.02 33.81 14.57
C PHE A 124 27.09 34.31 13.46
N LEU A 125 26.80 35.61 13.40
CA LEU A 125 25.94 36.21 12.38
C LEU A 125 26.50 36.04 10.97
N MET A 126 27.82 36.14 10.80
CA MET A 126 28.48 35.87 9.53
C MET A 126 28.35 34.40 9.12
N THR A 127 28.58 33.47 10.03
CA THR A 127 28.47 32.03 9.75
C THR A 127 27.02 31.62 9.46
N PHE A 128 26.07 32.07 10.28
CA PHE A 128 24.64 31.83 10.07
C PHE A 128 24.13 32.51 8.78
N GLY A 129 24.53 33.75 8.53
CA GLY A 129 24.22 34.48 7.30
C GLY A 129 24.69 33.73 6.06
N SER A 130 25.91 33.19 6.07
CA SER A 130 26.43 32.41 4.94
C SER A 130 25.64 31.12 4.66
N LEU A 131 25.06 30.47 5.69
CA LEU A 131 24.14 29.34 5.52
C LEU A 131 22.85 29.75 4.79
N CYS A 132 22.37 30.95 5.07
CA CYS A 132 21.23 31.55 4.37
C CYS A 132 21.61 32.20 3.03
N ASN A 133 22.83 31.98 2.51
CA ASN A 133 23.39 32.65 1.33
C ASN A 133 23.37 34.19 1.42
N GLN A 134 23.50 34.73 2.64
CA GLN A 134 23.60 36.17 2.88
C GLN A 134 25.09 36.59 3.00
N SER A 135 25.39 37.79 2.49
CA SER A 135 26.72 38.38 2.62
C SER A 135 26.91 39.01 4.01
N THR A 136 28.17 39.26 4.36
CA THR A 136 28.54 39.98 5.60
C THR A 136 28.98 41.42 5.28
N TYR A 137 28.79 42.32 6.23
CA TYR A 137 29.33 43.69 6.19
C TYR A 137 30.76 43.78 6.78
N LEU A 138 31.28 42.69 7.36
CA LEU A 138 32.59 42.66 8.01
C LEU A 138 33.72 42.72 6.98
N LYS A 139 34.63 43.67 7.16
CA LYS A 139 35.81 43.82 6.31
C LYS A 139 36.99 43.03 6.89
N VAL A 140 37.40 41.97 6.20
CA VAL A 140 38.52 41.11 6.59
C VAL A 140 39.79 41.46 5.81
N ASN A 141 40.89 41.72 6.53
CA ASN A 141 42.15 42.17 5.95
C ASN A 141 43.20 41.05 5.86
N SER A 142 43.24 40.15 6.84
CA SER A 142 44.21 39.05 6.91
C SER A 142 43.95 37.98 5.84
N GLY A 143 45.01 37.51 5.19
CA GLY A 143 44.92 36.45 4.18
C GLY A 143 44.40 35.13 4.75
N ALA A 144 44.80 34.77 5.97
CA ALA A 144 44.34 33.55 6.65
C ALA A 144 42.84 33.61 6.95
N ALA A 145 42.35 34.76 7.41
CA ALA A 145 40.93 34.99 7.71
C ALA A 145 40.06 34.92 6.44
N ARG A 146 40.58 35.41 5.29
CA ARG A 146 39.90 35.28 3.99
C ARG A 146 39.79 33.84 3.52
N VAL A 147 40.84 33.03 3.71
CA VAL A 147 40.80 31.60 3.36
C VAL A 147 39.75 30.88 4.21
N VAL A 148 39.74 31.10 5.53
CA VAL A 148 38.74 30.52 6.44
C VAL A 148 37.33 30.96 6.04
N MET A 149 37.13 32.24 5.77
CA MET A 149 35.86 32.77 5.27
C MET A 149 35.40 32.08 3.99
N ILE A 150 36.27 31.96 2.98
CA ILE A 150 35.94 31.29 1.70
C ILE A 150 35.52 29.84 1.93
N ILE A 151 36.25 29.10 2.78
CA ILE A 151 35.91 27.71 3.10
C ILE A 151 34.52 27.63 3.75
N ILE A 152 34.24 28.48 4.74
CA ILE A 152 32.93 28.54 5.41
C ILE A 152 31.82 28.82 4.39
N TYR A 153 32.01 29.82 3.51
CA TYR A 153 31.03 30.17 2.48
C TYR A 153 30.79 29.03 1.49
N ILE A 154 31.85 28.37 1.00
CA ILE A 154 31.72 27.23 0.06
C ILE A 154 30.99 26.08 0.74
N THR A 155 31.40 25.68 1.96
CA THR A 155 30.77 24.56 2.67
C THR A 155 29.29 24.83 2.96
N ASN A 156 28.95 26.03 3.43
CA ASN A 156 27.56 26.41 3.70
C ASN A 156 26.70 26.50 2.43
N THR A 157 27.27 27.00 1.33
CA THR A 157 26.58 27.02 0.02
C THR A 157 26.30 25.59 -0.46
N LEU A 158 27.28 24.69 -0.37
CA LEU A 158 27.10 23.28 -0.75
C LEU A 158 26.02 22.60 0.09
N PHE A 159 26.01 22.85 1.40
CA PHE A 159 24.96 22.33 2.28
C PHE A 159 23.57 22.85 1.89
N PHE A 160 23.43 24.16 1.64
CA PHE A 160 22.18 24.76 1.20
C PHE A 160 21.69 24.16 -0.13
N VAL A 161 22.58 24.05 -1.12
CA VAL A 161 22.24 23.45 -2.42
C VAL A 161 21.80 22.00 -2.24
N HIS A 162 22.50 21.22 -1.43
CA HIS A 162 22.12 19.84 -1.16
C HIS A 162 20.74 19.72 -0.51
N TYR A 163 20.46 20.54 0.52
CA TYR A 163 19.15 20.60 1.17
C TYR A 163 18.04 20.93 0.19
N THR A 164 18.22 21.99 -0.62
CA THR A 164 17.20 22.42 -1.58
C THR A 164 16.96 21.37 -2.67
N CYS A 165 18.01 20.72 -3.19
CA CYS A 165 17.87 19.64 -4.16
C CYS A 165 17.09 18.45 -3.59
N PHE A 166 17.39 18.03 -2.36
CA PHE A 166 16.73 16.88 -1.74
C PHE A 166 15.27 17.19 -1.39
N LEU A 167 15.01 18.38 -0.85
CA LEU A 167 13.66 18.87 -0.59
C LEU A 167 12.83 18.91 -1.88
N ILE A 168 13.38 19.46 -2.98
CA ILE A 168 12.69 19.47 -4.28
C ILE A 168 12.40 18.03 -4.75
N SER A 169 13.39 17.13 -4.65
CA SER A 169 13.19 15.73 -5.05
C SER A 169 12.01 15.08 -4.31
N ASN A 170 11.93 15.24 -2.99
CA ASN A 170 10.86 14.61 -2.20
C ASN A 170 9.51 15.31 -2.34
N LEU A 171 9.49 16.62 -2.61
CA LEU A 171 8.25 17.31 -2.98
C LEU A 171 7.74 16.90 -4.36
N THR A 172 8.63 16.57 -5.29
CA THR A 172 8.23 16.09 -6.63
C THR A 172 7.74 14.65 -6.63
N VAL A 173 8.28 13.79 -5.75
CA VAL A 173 7.89 12.38 -5.65
C VAL A 173 6.99 12.19 -4.44
N SER A 174 5.68 12.17 -4.68
CA SER A 174 4.72 11.71 -3.67
C SER A 174 4.89 10.19 -3.48
N SER A 175 5.68 9.81 -2.48
CA SER A 175 5.81 8.39 -2.10
C SER A 175 4.55 7.95 -1.36
N GLU A 176 3.74 7.12 -2.01
CA GLU A 176 2.66 6.41 -1.34
C GLU A 176 3.26 5.35 -0.42
N SER A 177 3.26 5.61 0.89
CA SER A 177 3.63 4.62 1.91
C SER A 177 2.35 4.03 2.51
N PRO A 178 1.82 2.90 1.99
CA PRO A 178 0.70 2.22 2.64
C PRO A 178 1.12 1.71 4.03
N PRO A 179 0.17 1.61 4.98
CA PRO A 179 0.46 1.14 6.35
C PRO A 179 1.04 -0.28 6.36
N PHE A 180 0.62 -1.12 5.42
CA PHE A 180 1.17 -2.45 5.19
C PHE A 180 1.16 -2.76 3.69
N ARG A 181 2.02 -3.68 3.27
CA ARG A 181 2.10 -4.14 1.86
C ARG A 181 1.50 -5.52 1.65
N ASN A 182 1.62 -6.40 2.64
CA ASN A 182 1.20 -7.79 2.55
C ASN A 182 0.23 -8.14 3.68
N LEU A 183 -0.41 -9.29 3.56
CA LEU A 183 -1.37 -9.81 4.53
C LEU A 183 -0.75 -9.97 5.93
N GLN A 184 0.55 -10.29 6.02
CA GLN A 184 1.21 -10.41 7.31
C GLN A 184 1.30 -9.06 8.00
N GLY A 185 1.69 -8.00 7.29
CA GLY A 185 1.70 -6.65 7.83
C GLY A 185 0.31 -6.14 8.19
N ALA A 186 -0.73 -6.58 7.48
CA ALA A 186 -2.12 -6.27 7.85
C ALA A 186 -2.52 -6.95 9.18
N LEU A 187 -2.06 -8.19 9.41
CA LEU A 187 -2.26 -8.89 10.67
C LEU A 187 -1.46 -8.25 11.82
N ASP A 188 -0.20 -7.92 11.58
CA ASP A 188 0.68 -7.31 12.57
C ASP A 188 0.18 -5.91 13.00
N ASP A 189 -0.44 -5.17 12.09
CA ASP A 189 -1.07 -3.87 12.39
C ASP A 189 -2.34 -4.03 13.24
N GLY A 190 -3.14 -5.07 12.99
CA GLY A 190 -4.33 -5.42 13.78
C GLY A 190 -5.46 -4.39 13.80
N SER A 191 -5.32 -3.27 13.06
CA SER A 191 -6.29 -2.16 13.09
C SER A 191 -7.32 -2.20 11.96
N TYR A 192 -7.13 -3.10 10.99
CA TYR A 192 -7.99 -3.26 9.83
C TYR A 192 -8.80 -4.54 9.93
N TYR A 193 -10.08 -4.45 9.59
CA TYR A 193 -10.88 -5.62 9.28
C TYR A 193 -10.67 -6.03 7.83
N MET A 194 -10.81 -7.33 7.54
CA MET A 194 -10.73 -7.86 6.19
C MET A 194 -12.07 -8.43 5.78
N GLY A 195 -12.47 -8.21 4.54
CA GLY A 195 -13.50 -9.03 3.95
C GLY A 195 -13.47 -9.08 2.44
N TYR A 196 -14.48 -9.77 1.94
CA TYR A 196 -14.62 -10.20 0.56
C TYR A 196 -16.10 -10.52 0.31
N MET A 197 -16.44 -10.78 -0.94
CA MET A 197 -17.79 -11.25 -1.29
C MET A 197 -18.11 -12.55 -0.53
N LYS A 198 -19.26 -12.58 0.16
CA LYS A 198 -19.76 -13.76 0.88
C LYS A 198 -20.10 -14.92 -0.08
N SER A 199 -19.94 -16.17 0.35
CA SER A 199 -20.15 -17.37 -0.49
C SER A 199 -19.26 -17.39 -1.75
N SER A 200 -18.08 -16.78 -1.69
CA SER A 200 -17.07 -16.80 -2.75
C SER A 200 -16.04 -17.93 -2.56
N SER A 201 -15.18 -18.12 -3.56
CA SER A 201 -14.03 -19.04 -3.45
C SER A 201 -13.04 -18.60 -2.36
N ILE A 202 -12.86 -17.28 -2.18
CA ILE A 202 -12.03 -16.69 -1.12
C ILE A 202 -12.58 -17.06 0.25
N ASP A 203 -13.88 -16.90 0.45
CA ASP A 203 -14.57 -17.21 1.70
C ASP A 203 -14.30 -18.65 2.14
N ALA A 204 -14.47 -19.59 1.21
CA ALA A 204 -14.15 -20.99 1.45
C ALA A 204 -12.64 -21.21 1.69
N ALA A 205 -11.76 -20.53 0.96
CA ALA A 205 -10.30 -20.71 1.11
C ALA A 205 -9.81 -20.29 2.50
N PHE A 206 -10.33 -19.19 3.05
CA PHE A 206 -9.98 -18.69 4.38
C PHE A 206 -10.66 -19.51 5.49
N GLN A 207 -11.95 -19.80 5.36
CA GLN A 207 -12.70 -20.56 6.37
C GLN A 207 -12.19 -22.00 6.54
N PHE A 208 -11.81 -22.66 5.44
CA PHE A 208 -11.32 -24.05 5.45
C PHE A 208 -9.79 -24.15 5.47
N ALA A 209 -9.07 -23.06 5.69
CA ALA A 209 -7.62 -23.10 5.84
C ALA A 209 -7.25 -23.89 7.11
N PRO A 210 -6.44 -24.97 7.01
CA PRO A 210 -6.12 -25.81 8.16
C PRO A 210 -5.14 -25.15 9.13
N SER A 211 -4.19 -24.35 8.61
CA SER A 211 -3.19 -23.61 9.39
C SER A 211 -2.53 -22.54 8.51
N GLY A 212 -1.72 -21.67 9.11
CA GLY A 212 -0.95 -20.64 8.42
C GLY A 212 -1.62 -19.27 8.40
N ILE A 213 -1.15 -18.40 7.50
CA ILE A 213 -1.55 -16.98 7.47
C ILE A 213 -3.03 -16.78 7.15
N TYR A 214 -3.61 -17.59 6.26
CA TYR A 214 -5.02 -17.49 5.90
C TYR A 214 -5.94 -17.89 7.07
N HIS A 215 -5.54 -18.90 7.85
CA HIS A 215 -6.28 -19.33 9.04
C HIS A 215 -6.27 -18.24 10.13
N LYS A 216 -5.09 -17.66 10.39
CA LYS A 216 -4.96 -16.54 11.35
C LYS A 216 -5.75 -15.31 10.89
N ALA A 217 -5.63 -14.94 9.62
CA ALA A 217 -6.37 -13.82 9.05
C ALA A 217 -7.87 -14.03 9.11
N TRP A 218 -8.36 -15.25 8.89
CA TRP A 218 -9.75 -15.58 9.09
C TRP A 218 -10.20 -15.32 10.53
N GLN A 219 -9.49 -15.86 11.52
CA GLN A 219 -9.86 -15.75 12.94
C GLN A 219 -9.80 -14.31 13.46
N GLU A 220 -8.76 -13.57 13.11
CA GLU A 220 -8.52 -12.24 13.69
C GLU A 220 -9.23 -11.12 12.92
N MET A 221 -9.25 -11.17 11.58
CA MET A 221 -9.73 -10.06 10.75
C MET A 221 -11.12 -10.27 10.17
N VAL A 222 -11.54 -11.52 9.94
CA VAL A 222 -12.78 -11.84 9.20
C VAL A 222 -13.89 -12.37 10.11
N GLU A 223 -13.59 -13.31 10.99
CA GLU A 223 -14.56 -13.97 11.89
C GLU A 223 -15.42 -12.97 12.69
N PRO A 224 -14.87 -11.88 13.27
CA PRO A 224 -15.67 -10.89 13.99
C PRO A 224 -16.75 -10.23 13.12
N ILE A 225 -16.46 -10.02 11.84
CA ILE A 225 -17.33 -9.31 10.89
C ILE A 225 -18.00 -10.25 9.87
N HIS A 226 -17.80 -11.57 9.99
CA HIS A 226 -18.23 -12.56 8.99
C HIS A 226 -19.72 -12.47 8.66
N HIS A 227 -20.56 -12.19 9.66
CA HIS A 227 -21.99 -12.01 9.50
C HIS A 227 -22.38 -10.76 8.69
N THR A 228 -21.55 -9.71 8.72
CA THR A 228 -21.75 -8.45 8.01
C THR A 228 -21.06 -8.40 6.65
N LEU A 229 -20.35 -9.44 6.22
CA LEU A 229 -19.63 -9.45 4.95
C LEU A 229 -20.52 -9.00 3.79
N SER A 230 -19.92 -8.23 2.89
CA SER A 230 -20.63 -7.63 1.77
C SER A 230 -21.17 -8.71 0.82
N PRO A 231 -22.44 -8.62 0.40
CA PRO A 231 -23.01 -9.55 -0.56
C PRO A 231 -22.42 -9.35 -1.97
N ASN A 232 -21.97 -8.13 -2.28
CA ASN A 232 -21.39 -7.75 -3.58
C ASN A 232 -20.07 -6.98 -3.37
N ASP A 233 -19.17 -7.06 -4.36
CA ASP A 233 -17.88 -6.35 -4.33
C ASP A 233 -18.04 -4.83 -4.25
N ALA A 234 -19.06 -4.25 -4.88
CA ALA A 234 -19.31 -2.80 -4.85
C ALA A 234 -19.49 -2.26 -3.41
N LEU A 235 -20.24 -2.97 -2.56
CA LEU A 235 -20.42 -2.59 -1.16
C LEU A 235 -19.13 -2.80 -0.36
N GLY A 236 -18.36 -3.84 -0.68
CA GLY A 236 -17.04 -4.09 -0.08
C GLY A 236 -16.05 -2.97 -0.37
N ILE A 237 -16.01 -2.50 -1.63
CA ILE A 237 -15.18 -1.36 -2.04
C ILE A 237 -15.64 -0.07 -1.38
N GLN A 238 -16.94 0.17 -1.27
CA GLN A 238 -17.45 1.35 -0.56
C GLN A 238 -17.01 1.34 0.91
N ARG A 239 -17.11 0.20 1.60
CA ARG A 239 -16.61 0.07 2.97
C ARG A 239 -15.11 0.27 3.07
N ALA A 240 -14.34 -0.19 2.09
CA ALA A 240 -12.90 0.07 2.05
C ALA A 240 -12.55 1.56 1.91
N LEU A 241 -13.45 2.39 1.37
CA LEU A 241 -13.29 3.84 1.28
C LEU A 241 -13.71 4.57 2.56
N GLU A 242 -14.72 4.08 3.26
CA GLU A 242 -15.29 4.73 4.45
C GLU A 242 -14.58 4.33 5.74
N ASP A 243 -14.30 3.03 5.90
CA ASP A 243 -13.77 2.42 7.13
C ASP A 243 -12.33 1.92 6.97
N ARG A 244 -11.69 1.55 8.09
CA ARG A 244 -10.42 0.81 8.09
C ARG A 244 -10.66 -0.65 7.70
N TYR A 245 -10.90 -0.85 6.42
CA TYR A 245 -11.34 -2.12 5.88
C TYR A 245 -10.52 -2.50 4.63
N VAL A 246 -10.06 -3.74 4.61
CA VAL A 246 -9.35 -4.36 3.49
C VAL A 246 -10.35 -5.21 2.71
N GLN A 247 -10.64 -4.82 1.47
CA GLN A 247 -11.43 -5.64 0.56
C GLN A 247 -10.49 -6.53 -0.26
N MET A 248 -10.66 -7.85 -0.20
CA MET A 248 -10.07 -8.75 -1.18
C MET A 248 -10.97 -8.87 -2.41
N ILE A 249 -10.40 -8.63 -3.58
CA ILE A 249 -11.11 -8.64 -4.86
C ILE A 249 -10.21 -9.21 -5.96
N ASP A 250 -10.81 -9.78 -7.00
CA ASP A 250 -10.07 -10.24 -8.17
C ASP A 250 -9.35 -9.06 -8.86
N GLU A 251 -8.09 -9.28 -9.24
CA GLU A 251 -7.24 -8.27 -9.86
C GLU A 251 -7.83 -7.75 -11.17
N THR A 252 -8.36 -8.63 -12.03
CA THR A 252 -8.89 -8.23 -13.34
C THR A 252 -10.22 -7.50 -13.19
N HIS A 253 -11.08 -7.97 -12.28
CA HIS A 253 -12.34 -7.29 -11.96
C HIS A 253 -12.09 -5.88 -11.40
N PHE A 254 -11.11 -5.73 -10.50
CA PHE A 254 -10.76 -4.43 -9.96
C PHE A 254 -10.19 -3.49 -11.02
N LEU A 255 -9.21 -3.94 -11.81
CA LEU A 255 -8.58 -3.09 -12.82
C LEU A 255 -9.57 -2.61 -13.88
N SER A 256 -10.52 -3.47 -14.28
CA SER A 256 -11.55 -3.11 -15.25
C SER A 256 -12.62 -2.17 -14.68
N THR A 257 -13.05 -2.39 -13.44
CA THR A 257 -14.21 -1.67 -12.87
C THR A 257 -13.80 -0.44 -12.06
N TYR A 258 -12.74 -0.54 -11.28
CA TYR A 258 -12.30 0.47 -10.32
C TYR A 258 -10.91 1.04 -10.62
N GLY A 259 -10.23 0.59 -11.67
CA GLY A 259 -8.88 1.04 -12.02
C GLY A 259 -8.77 2.55 -12.31
N HIS A 260 -9.89 3.22 -12.60
CA HIS A 260 -9.95 4.66 -12.78
C HIS A 260 -10.09 5.45 -11.46
N ASN A 261 -10.40 4.78 -10.34
CA ASN A 261 -10.61 5.44 -9.05
C ASN A 261 -9.26 5.62 -8.31
N CYS A 262 -8.83 6.88 -8.20
CA CYS A 262 -7.58 7.25 -7.54
C CYS A 262 -7.63 7.23 -6.00
N ASP A 263 -8.80 7.03 -5.39
CA ASP A 263 -8.94 6.92 -3.93
C ASP A 263 -8.69 5.50 -3.42
N LEU A 264 -8.56 4.52 -4.33
CA LEU A 264 -8.28 3.14 -4.01
C LEU A 264 -6.81 2.82 -4.29
N LEU A 265 -6.25 1.98 -3.44
CA LEU A 265 -4.91 1.45 -3.59
C LEU A 265 -4.97 -0.08 -3.52
N MET A 266 -4.59 -0.71 -4.63
CA MET A 266 -4.39 -2.14 -4.70
C MET A 266 -2.98 -2.49 -4.21
N LEU A 267 -2.90 -3.32 -3.19
CA LEU A 267 -1.65 -3.78 -2.61
C LEU A 267 -1.12 -5.03 -3.34
N SER A 268 0.20 -5.19 -3.35
CA SER A 268 0.89 -6.39 -3.83
C SER A 268 1.45 -7.14 -2.62
N PRO A 269 1.30 -8.47 -2.50
CA PRO A 269 1.26 -9.47 -3.58
C PRO A 269 -0.14 -10.00 -3.95
N THR A 270 -0.21 -10.78 -5.04
CA THR A 270 -1.42 -11.55 -5.43
C THR A 270 -1.54 -12.83 -4.59
N TYR A 271 -2.73 -13.08 -4.07
CA TYR A 271 -3.12 -14.25 -3.28
C TYR A 271 -4.05 -15.16 -4.07
N LEU A 272 -4.13 -16.43 -3.63
CA LEU A 272 -5.12 -17.41 -4.12
C LEU A 272 -5.24 -17.43 -5.66
N LYS A 273 -4.13 -17.61 -6.37
CA LYS A 273 -4.15 -17.74 -7.83
C LYS A 273 -4.88 -19.00 -8.23
N VAL A 274 -6.00 -18.85 -8.93
CA VAL A 274 -6.89 -19.95 -9.32
C VAL A 274 -7.17 -19.90 -10.82
N PRO A 275 -7.22 -21.06 -11.49
CA PRO A 275 -7.71 -21.12 -12.87
C PRO A 275 -9.19 -20.75 -12.92
N THR A 276 -9.57 -19.90 -13.86
CA THR A 276 -10.93 -19.44 -14.07
C THR A 276 -11.47 -20.05 -15.35
N THR A 277 -12.60 -20.76 -15.23
CA THR A 277 -13.10 -21.61 -16.30
C THR A 277 -14.63 -21.68 -16.31
N PHE A 278 -15.21 -22.19 -17.40
CA PHE A 278 -16.63 -22.54 -17.45
C PHE A 278 -16.87 -23.89 -16.79
N ALA A 279 -18.09 -24.11 -16.29
CA ALA A 279 -18.44 -25.35 -15.62
C ALA A 279 -19.73 -25.97 -16.18
N VAL A 280 -19.80 -27.29 -16.16
CA VAL A 280 -20.95 -28.09 -16.60
C VAL A 280 -21.33 -29.11 -15.52
N PRO A 281 -22.55 -29.67 -15.55
CA PRO A 281 -22.92 -30.77 -14.66
C PRO A 281 -21.96 -31.95 -14.83
N LYS A 282 -21.72 -32.69 -13.74
CA LYS A 282 -20.89 -33.90 -13.76
C LYS A 282 -21.33 -34.87 -14.85
N GLY A 283 -20.38 -35.33 -15.67
CA GLY A 283 -20.64 -36.28 -16.75
C GLY A 283 -21.35 -35.71 -17.98
N SER A 284 -21.53 -34.39 -18.06
CA SER A 284 -22.17 -33.76 -19.23
C SER A 284 -21.34 -33.96 -20.51
N PRO A 285 -21.97 -34.36 -21.64
CA PRO A 285 -21.28 -34.49 -22.92
C PRO A 285 -20.79 -33.14 -23.46
N LEU A 286 -21.37 -32.02 -22.99
CA LEU A 286 -21.02 -30.66 -23.40
C LEU A 286 -19.56 -30.31 -23.09
N ARG A 287 -18.98 -30.91 -22.05
CA ARG A 287 -17.57 -30.69 -21.69
C ARG A 287 -16.64 -30.93 -22.88
N ARG A 288 -16.81 -32.08 -23.57
CA ARG A 288 -15.95 -32.46 -24.70
C ARG A 288 -16.11 -31.54 -25.90
N ILE A 289 -17.26 -30.89 -26.04
CA ILE A 289 -17.56 -29.97 -27.13
C ILE A 289 -16.97 -28.58 -26.84
N ILE A 290 -17.04 -28.14 -25.58
CA ILE A 290 -16.52 -26.85 -25.14
C ILE A 290 -14.98 -26.88 -25.05
N ASP A 291 -14.41 -28.02 -24.67
CA ASP A 291 -12.97 -28.21 -24.55
C ASP A 291 -12.26 -28.44 -25.91
N TYR A 292 -13.00 -28.57 -27.02
CA TYR A 292 -12.46 -28.82 -28.37
C TYR A 292 -12.23 -27.52 -29.14
#